data_AF-A0A934W5I4-F1
#
_entry.id   AF-A0A934W5I4-F1
#
_cell.length_a   1.000
_cell.length_b   1.000
_cell.length_c   1.000
_cell.angle_alpha   90.00
_cell.angle_beta   90.00
_cell.angle_gamma   90.00
#
_symmetry.space_group_name_H-M   'P 1'
#
loop_
_entity.id
_entity.type
_entity.pdbx_description
1 polymer ?
#
loop_
_entity_poly.entity_id
_entity_poly.type
_entity_poly.pdbx_seq_one_letter_code
_entity_poly.pdbx_strand_id
1 'polypeptide(L)'
;MAGIINRPSTAGFDYSLDNTSASHQVASQQNQSKINGRRVIAARQIRLQAIHAQIASAEVTAKSIAQRELQLEAAAQPMVPEKVAKSLRAAGSAAVAGMALDILRNRKLPGPPLSRQEALQQHLALQLAAAMLGDNPDEIEWLVAASLVKGKMPTSRRELTKRLEDAAEDPEAFSALFSEVLESGEDPENVRKLMQAAKRKPRQMAAVLREALGLNRLPEFARRNADPEKLARDIIEAGDNPELVIALVSGLEGAGGNPRQLAAELTALRGDARKLSERLRRLVGGAGSVNEERESLLENVNSALHELELQEGDTIRRSYQAAETASESEEPARFLEAFHDVAAEQAGFSNVLRALLRHYPADKLGAELSNMKKALGDELAMANSLRDSDRLRVILQDISHMHLSTSLLMMVEQFRENCAGAALAGGYAAKPIDSGMLMRELIDVVDTPMVQTRHFEGLLKTLGISGNQETIVALQGMMAILREMPDRIFRDANTLPTLLKTAQQVLDAAILREEEQQAAPVA
;
A
#
# COMPACT_ATOMS: atom_id res chain seq x y z
N MET A 1 23.74 -91.95 68.39
CA MET A 1 23.59 -91.90 69.86
C MET A 1 22.69 -90.73 70.19
N ALA A 2 21.50 -91.01 70.71
CA ALA A 2 21.15 -90.69 72.11
C ALA A 2 21.23 -89.17 72.32
N GLY A 3 20.11 -88.46 72.36
CA GLY A 3 19.07 -88.63 73.38
C GLY A 3 19.20 -87.46 74.35
N ILE A 4 18.23 -87.34 75.26
CA ILE A 4 18.27 -86.46 76.46
C ILE A 4 17.78 -85.02 76.22
N ILE A 5 16.90 -84.41 77.03
CA ILE A 5 15.77 -84.81 77.91
C ILE A 5 15.27 -83.48 78.55
N ASN A 6 13.96 -83.44 78.87
CA ASN A 6 13.26 -82.64 79.89
C ASN A 6 13.07 -81.11 79.80
N ARG A 7 11.78 -80.70 79.72
CA ARG A 7 10.84 -80.31 80.82
C ARG A 7 11.34 -79.35 81.93
N PRO A 8 10.47 -78.62 82.70
CA PRO A 8 8.99 -78.66 82.76
C PRO A 8 8.23 -77.30 82.91
N SER A 9 6.89 -77.40 82.79
CA SER A 9 5.83 -76.81 83.64
C SER A 9 5.79 -75.31 83.96
N THR A 10 4.72 -74.65 83.53
CA THR A 10 3.76 -73.95 84.42
C THR A 10 2.53 -73.56 83.62
N ALA A 11 1.35 -73.79 84.21
CA ALA A 11 0.05 -73.52 83.63
C ALA A 11 -0.48 -72.16 84.13
N GLY A 12 -1.25 -71.48 83.27
CA GLY A 12 -2.31 -70.57 83.72
C GLY A 12 -2.36 -69.22 83.01
N PHE A 13 -3.58 -68.86 82.60
CA PHE A 13 -4.07 -67.56 82.10
C PHE A 13 -3.96 -67.30 80.59
N ASP A 14 -4.94 -67.86 79.88
CA ASP A 14 -5.42 -67.42 78.58
C ASP A 14 -6.17 -66.08 78.72
N TYR A 15 -5.50 -64.99 78.37
CA TYR A 15 -6.11 -63.74 77.90
C TYR A 15 -5.14 -63.12 76.88
N SER A 16 -5.25 -63.53 75.62
CA SER A 16 -4.63 -62.81 74.50
C SER A 16 -5.62 -62.77 73.34
N LEU A 17 -6.69 -62.01 73.54
CA LEU A 17 -7.49 -61.44 72.48
C LEU A 17 -6.61 -60.48 71.64
N ASP A 18 -6.54 -60.74 70.33
CA ASP A 18 -6.51 -59.76 69.24
C ASP A 18 -5.38 -58.70 69.17
N ASN A 19 -4.11 -59.07 69.44
CA ASN A 19 -3.00 -58.14 69.18
C ASN A 19 -2.51 -58.13 67.71
N THR A 20 -2.95 -59.08 66.87
CA THR A 20 -2.63 -59.13 65.44
C THR A 20 -3.52 -58.20 64.61
N SER A 21 -4.79 -58.06 64.97
CA SER A 21 -5.74 -57.17 64.29
C SER A 21 -5.37 -55.69 64.46
N ALA A 22 -4.98 -55.27 65.68
CA ALA A 22 -4.54 -53.90 65.94
C ALA A 22 -3.22 -53.56 65.21
N SER A 23 -2.28 -54.51 65.15
CA SER A 23 -1.01 -54.33 64.44
C SER A 23 -1.19 -54.21 62.93
N HIS A 24 -2.09 -55.01 62.33
CA HIS A 24 -2.46 -54.88 60.92
C HIS A 24 -3.21 -53.58 60.62
N GLN A 25 -4.08 -53.12 61.53
CA GLN A 25 -4.79 -51.85 61.37
C GLN A 25 -3.84 -50.65 61.40
N VAL A 26 -2.89 -50.61 62.33
CA VAL A 26 -1.88 -49.54 62.42
C VAL A 26 -0.96 -49.55 61.19
N ALA A 27 -0.53 -50.72 60.72
CA ALA A 27 0.26 -50.83 59.49
C ALA A 27 -0.53 -50.38 58.25
N SER A 28 -1.83 -50.70 58.18
CA SER A 28 -2.72 -50.26 57.08
C SER A 28 -2.94 -48.75 57.08
N GLN A 29 -3.12 -48.14 58.24
CA GLN A 29 -3.27 -46.68 58.39
C GLN A 29 -1.98 -45.94 58.05
N GLN A 30 -0.82 -46.47 58.47
CA GLN A 30 0.48 -45.91 58.09
C GLN A 30 0.77 -46.03 56.59
N ASN A 31 0.35 -47.11 55.95
CA ASN A 31 0.48 -47.25 54.49
C ASN A 31 -0.50 -46.32 53.75
N GLN A 32 -1.74 -46.16 54.23
CA GLN A 32 -2.69 -45.21 53.65
C GLN A 32 -2.23 -43.76 53.81
N SER A 33 -1.66 -43.38 54.96
CA SER A 33 -1.12 -42.02 55.16
C SER A 33 0.07 -41.73 54.23
N LYS A 34 0.96 -42.72 54.02
CA LYS A 34 2.06 -42.63 53.04
C LYS A 34 1.55 -42.51 51.60
N ILE A 35 0.52 -43.29 51.23
CA ILE A 35 -0.09 -43.22 49.89
C ILE A 35 -0.77 -41.86 49.68
N ASN A 36 -1.50 -41.36 50.68
CA ASN A 36 -2.14 -40.05 50.63
C ASN A 36 -1.11 -38.92 50.55
N GLY A 37 -0.02 -39.00 51.31
CA GLY A 37 1.09 -38.06 51.22
C GLY A 37 1.72 -38.02 49.81
N ARG A 38 1.97 -39.20 49.22
CA ARG A 38 2.47 -39.30 47.83
C ARG A 38 1.51 -38.73 46.80
N ARG A 39 0.19 -38.95 46.97
CA ARG A 39 -0.85 -38.39 46.10
C ARG A 39 -0.92 -36.87 46.18
N VAL A 40 -0.83 -36.29 47.39
CA VAL A 40 -0.80 -34.84 47.58
C VAL A 40 0.44 -34.22 46.95
N ILE A 41 1.61 -34.85 47.10
CA ILE A 41 2.85 -34.40 46.46
C ILE A 41 2.74 -34.47 44.94
N ALA A 42 2.21 -35.57 44.38
CA ALA A 42 2.01 -35.71 42.94
C ALA A 42 1.01 -34.69 42.37
N ALA A 43 -0.10 -34.45 43.07
CA ALA A 43 -1.09 -33.44 42.67
C ALA A 43 -0.49 -32.02 42.69
N ARG A 44 0.35 -31.71 43.69
CA ARG A 44 1.08 -30.45 43.75
C ARG A 44 2.07 -30.30 42.61
N GLN A 45 2.79 -31.37 42.26
CA GLN A 45 3.73 -31.41 41.13
C GLN A 45 3.01 -31.13 39.80
N ILE A 46 1.87 -31.77 39.56
CA ILE A 46 1.06 -31.58 38.35
C ILE A 46 0.54 -30.14 38.27
N ARG A 47 0.07 -29.57 39.39
CA ARG A 47 -0.41 -28.18 39.42
C ARG A 47 0.71 -27.18 39.14
N LEU A 48 1.92 -27.42 39.65
CA LEU A 48 3.09 -26.59 39.35
C LEU A 48 3.50 -26.68 37.87
N GLN A 49 3.44 -27.86 37.27
CA GLN A 49 3.69 -28.03 35.83
C GLN A 49 2.65 -27.30 34.97
N ALA A 50 1.38 -27.35 35.36
CA ALA A 50 0.32 -26.62 34.67
C ALA A 50 0.51 -25.10 34.75
N ILE A 51 0.91 -24.57 35.91
CA ILE A 51 1.22 -23.15 36.10
C ILE A 51 2.42 -22.73 35.24
N HIS A 52 3.49 -23.53 35.21
CA HIS A 52 4.65 -23.25 34.34
C HIS A 52 4.27 -23.25 32.86
N ALA A 53 3.41 -24.16 32.41
CA ALA A 53 2.92 -24.18 31.03
C ALA A 53 2.07 -22.94 30.70
N GLN A 54 1.24 -22.47 31.64
CA GLN A 54 0.46 -21.24 31.47
C GLN A 54 1.33 -19.99 31.42
N ILE A 55 2.37 -19.91 32.27
CA ILE A 55 3.34 -18.81 32.25
C ILE A 55 4.11 -18.79 30.92
N ALA A 56 4.60 -19.95 30.46
CA ALA A 56 5.28 -20.06 29.17
C ALA A 56 4.37 -19.65 28.01
N SER A 57 3.10 -20.08 28.01
CA SER A 57 2.13 -19.65 27.00
C SER A 57 1.88 -18.14 27.04
N ALA A 58 1.75 -17.56 28.23
CA ALA A 58 1.55 -16.12 28.41
C ALA A 58 2.76 -15.31 27.92
N GLU A 59 3.98 -15.78 28.16
CA GLU A 59 5.21 -15.16 27.64
C GLU A 59 5.29 -15.20 26.11
N VAL A 60 4.87 -16.29 25.47
CA VAL A 60 4.82 -16.37 24.00
C VAL A 60 3.80 -15.37 23.45
N THR A 61 2.61 -15.26 24.04
CA THR A 61 1.62 -14.26 23.63
C THR A 61 2.10 -12.83 23.89
N ALA A 62 2.76 -12.55 25.01
CA ALA A 62 3.28 -11.22 25.32
C ALA A 62 4.40 -10.82 24.36
N LYS A 63 5.30 -11.75 24.02
CA LYS A 63 6.33 -11.54 22.98
C LYS A 63 5.71 -11.32 21.60
N SER A 64 4.65 -12.07 21.25
CA SER A 64 3.92 -11.88 20.00
C SER A 64 3.21 -10.52 19.93
N ILE A 65 2.62 -10.05 21.03
CA ILE A 65 1.98 -8.73 21.10
C ILE A 65 3.04 -7.63 21.02
N ALA A 66 4.12 -7.71 21.81
CA ALA A 66 5.21 -6.74 21.76
C ALA A 66 5.90 -6.71 20.39
N GLN A 67 6.04 -7.85 19.72
CA GLN A 67 6.58 -7.92 18.35
C GLN A 67 5.60 -7.32 17.34
N ARG A 68 4.29 -7.48 17.55
CA ARG A 68 3.25 -6.87 16.70
C ARG A 68 3.17 -5.36 16.92
N GLU A 69 3.32 -4.88 18.16
CA GLU A 69 3.43 -3.45 18.49
C GLU A 69 4.71 -2.85 17.90
N LEU A 70 5.87 -3.51 18.04
CA LEU A 70 7.11 -3.07 17.41
C LEU A 70 7.03 -3.06 15.87
N GLN A 71 6.25 -3.97 15.29
CA GLN A 71 5.98 -4.01 13.84
C GLN A 71 4.99 -2.93 13.39
N LEU A 72 4.00 -2.60 14.22
CA LEU A 72 3.08 -1.48 13.99
C LEU A 72 3.81 -0.13 14.15
N GLU A 73 4.72 -0.03 15.12
CA GLU A 73 5.57 1.14 15.34
C GLU A 73 6.66 1.28 14.26
N ALA A 74 7.18 0.17 13.73
CA ALA A 74 8.03 0.15 12.54
C ALA A 74 7.26 0.50 11.25
N ALA A 75 5.96 0.18 11.18
CA ALA A 75 5.08 0.61 10.11
C ALA A 75 4.68 2.09 10.23
N ALA A 76 4.68 2.65 11.44
CA ALA A 76 4.42 4.06 11.75
C ALA A 76 5.66 4.97 11.61
N GLN A 77 6.81 4.45 11.14
CA GLN A 77 7.94 5.32 10.83
C GLN A 77 7.60 6.23 9.64
N PRO A 78 7.86 7.54 9.74
CA PRO A 78 7.65 8.45 8.61
C PRO A 78 8.43 7.92 7.41
N MET A 79 7.73 7.75 6.30
CA MET A 79 8.29 7.12 5.10
C MET A 79 9.52 7.88 4.61
N VAL A 80 10.51 7.15 4.10
CA VAL A 80 11.68 7.78 3.48
C VAL A 80 11.19 8.68 2.35
N PRO A 81 11.52 10.00 2.37
CA PRO A 81 11.03 10.95 1.41
C PRO A 81 11.09 10.36 0.00
N GLU A 82 12.27 9.98 -0.50
CA GLU A 82 12.46 9.45 -1.86
C GLU A 82 11.40 8.44 -2.38
N LYS A 83 10.89 7.53 -1.53
CA LYS A 83 9.83 6.57 -1.91
C LYS A 83 8.46 7.21 -2.10
N VAL A 84 8.15 8.23 -1.32
CA VAL A 84 6.89 8.98 -1.41
C VAL A 84 6.81 9.76 -2.73
N ALA A 85 7.92 10.19 -3.34
CA ALA A 85 7.91 11.05 -4.54
C ALA A 85 7.67 10.19 -5.76
N LYS A 86 8.32 9.02 -5.78
CA LYS A 86 8.06 8.02 -6.81
C LYS A 86 6.59 7.59 -6.76
N SER A 87 6.03 7.42 -5.56
CA SER A 87 4.62 7.07 -5.36
C SER A 87 3.66 8.17 -5.78
N LEU A 88 3.97 9.44 -5.48
CA LEU A 88 3.21 10.60 -5.96
C LEU A 88 3.19 10.70 -7.49
N ARG A 89 4.31 10.38 -8.16
CA ARG A 89 4.36 10.34 -9.63
C ARG A 89 3.47 9.23 -10.19
N ALA A 90 3.55 8.03 -9.63
CA ALA A 90 2.74 6.88 -10.05
C ALA A 90 1.23 7.10 -9.78
N ALA A 91 0.89 7.75 -8.66
CA ALA A 91 -0.49 8.01 -8.26
C ALA A 91 -1.12 9.23 -8.96
N GLY A 92 -0.37 10.02 -9.73
CA GLY A 92 -0.89 11.24 -10.36
C GLY A 92 -0.84 12.41 -9.39
N SER A 93 0.33 13.04 -9.34
CA SER A 93 0.71 13.99 -8.31
C SER A 93 -0.21 15.21 -8.12
N ALA A 94 -0.79 15.73 -9.21
CA ALA A 94 -1.68 16.89 -9.16
C ALA A 94 -2.99 16.60 -8.40
N ALA A 95 -3.51 15.37 -8.47
CA ALA A 95 -4.70 14.97 -7.74
C ALA A 95 -4.45 14.92 -6.23
N VAL A 96 -3.29 14.39 -5.83
CA VAL A 96 -2.88 14.32 -4.43
C VAL A 96 -2.67 15.72 -3.83
N ALA A 97 -1.97 16.61 -4.56
CA ALA A 97 -1.75 17.98 -4.11
C ALA A 97 -3.08 18.75 -4.00
N GLY A 98 -3.98 18.58 -4.98
CA GLY A 98 -5.32 19.18 -4.95
C GLY A 98 -6.13 18.72 -3.73
N MET A 99 -6.16 17.41 -3.46
CA MET A 99 -6.87 16.83 -2.33
C MET A 99 -6.30 17.30 -0.98
N ALA A 100 -4.97 17.39 -0.84
CA ALA A 100 -4.34 17.94 0.36
C ALA A 100 -4.73 19.42 0.58
N LEU A 101 -4.73 20.23 -0.48
CA LEU A 101 -5.18 21.62 -0.41
C LEU A 101 -6.66 21.74 -0.05
N ASP A 102 -7.51 20.84 -0.57
CA ASP A 102 -8.94 20.82 -0.23
C ASP A 102 -9.18 20.45 1.24
N ILE A 103 -8.40 19.51 1.80
CA ILE A 103 -8.43 19.19 3.23
C ILE A 103 -8.08 20.43 4.07
N LEU A 104 -7.02 21.15 3.68
CA LEU A 104 -6.57 22.35 4.40
C LEU A 104 -7.55 23.53 4.26
N ARG A 105 -8.16 23.71 3.08
CA ARG A 105 -9.07 24.83 2.79
C ARG A 105 -10.49 24.61 3.32
N ASN A 106 -11.05 23.43 3.06
CA ASN A 106 -12.45 23.13 3.39
C ASN A 106 -12.60 22.47 4.77
N ARG A 107 -11.48 22.11 5.42
CA ARG A 107 -11.44 21.41 6.72
C ARG A 107 -12.28 20.12 6.74
N LYS A 108 -12.50 19.54 5.56
CA LYS A 108 -13.33 18.36 5.36
C LYS A 108 -12.45 17.25 4.85
N LEU A 109 -12.47 16.13 5.56
CA LEU A 109 -11.76 14.94 5.16
C LEU A 109 -12.43 14.30 3.93
N PRO A 110 -11.65 13.63 3.07
CA PRO A 110 -12.20 12.84 1.98
C PRO A 110 -13.13 11.76 2.52
N GLY A 111 -14.12 11.37 1.71
CA GLY A 111 -14.97 10.22 2.01
C GLY A 111 -14.20 8.90 1.89
N PRO A 112 -14.83 7.76 2.23
CA PRO A 112 -14.20 6.46 2.06
C PRO A 112 -13.74 6.26 0.61
N PRO A 113 -12.53 5.72 0.37
CA PRO A 113 -12.01 5.55 -0.98
C PRO A 113 -12.87 4.58 -1.78
N LEU A 114 -13.16 4.92 -3.04
CA LEU A 114 -13.95 4.09 -3.95
C LEU A 114 -13.08 3.13 -4.76
N SER A 115 -11.76 3.36 -4.78
CA SER A 115 -10.78 2.52 -5.45
C SER A 115 -9.46 2.42 -4.66
N ARG A 116 -8.63 1.43 -5.00
CA ARG A 116 -7.30 1.27 -4.38
C ARG A 116 -6.35 2.41 -4.71
N GLN A 117 -6.42 2.92 -5.95
CA GLN A 117 -5.67 4.10 -6.36
C GLN A 117 -6.12 5.32 -5.55
N GLU A 118 -7.43 5.47 -5.33
CA GLU A 118 -7.96 6.55 -4.51
C GLU A 118 -7.51 6.41 -3.05
N ALA A 119 -7.49 5.20 -2.49
CA ALA A 119 -6.96 4.96 -1.14
C ALA A 119 -5.50 5.40 -1.01
N LEU A 120 -4.65 5.08 -2.00
CA LEU A 120 -3.26 5.54 -2.03
C LEU A 120 -3.17 7.07 -2.16
N GLN A 121 -3.97 7.67 -3.05
CA GLN A 121 -4.00 9.13 -3.24
C GLN A 121 -4.47 9.86 -1.97
N GLN A 122 -5.52 9.36 -1.32
CA GLN A 122 -6.05 9.88 -0.06
C GLN A 122 -5.02 9.78 1.06
N HIS A 123 -4.36 8.62 1.21
CA HIS A 123 -3.31 8.44 2.20
C HIS A 123 -2.14 9.41 1.98
N LEU A 124 -1.65 9.55 0.74
CA LEU A 124 -0.60 10.51 0.39
C LEU A 124 -1.04 11.97 0.63
N ALA A 125 -2.30 12.31 0.33
CA ALA A 125 -2.84 13.65 0.53
C ALA A 125 -2.96 13.99 2.03
N LEU A 126 -3.36 13.03 2.85
CA LEU A 126 -3.44 13.19 4.30
C LEU A 126 -2.03 13.30 4.92
N GLN A 127 -1.05 12.52 4.47
CA GLN A 127 0.35 12.68 4.88
C GLN A 127 0.90 14.07 4.54
N LEU A 128 0.61 14.56 3.32
CA LEU A 128 1.00 15.90 2.88
C LEU A 128 0.33 16.99 3.73
N ALA A 129 -0.97 16.85 4.01
CA ALA A 129 -1.71 17.80 4.85
C ALA A 129 -1.18 17.80 6.30
N ALA A 130 -0.88 16.63 6.86
CA ALA A 130 -0.26 16.49 8.19
C ALA A 130 1.12 17.17 8.24
N ALA A 131 1.97 16.95 7.24
CA ALA A 131 3.29 17.58 7.16
C ALA A 131 3.17 19.12 7.06
N MET A 132 2.24 19.62 6.25
CA MET A 132 1.94 21.05 6.11
C MET A 132 1.43 21.68 7.41
N LEU A 133 0.53 20.99 8.11
CA LEU A 133 0.01 21.45 9.38
C LEU A 133 0.99 21.26 10.55
N GLY A 134 1.97 20.37 10.43
CA GLY A 134 3.00 20.11 11.45
C GLY A 134 4.21 21.05 11.38
N ASP A 135 4.24 21.99 10.42
CA ASP A 135 5.41 22.83 10.11
C ASP A 135 6.70 22.00 9.92
N ASN A 136 6.64 20.93 9.11
CA ASN A 136 7.84 20.18 8.72
C ASN A 136 8.34 20.64 7.34
N PRO A 137 9.11 21.74 7.24
CA PRO A 137 9.45 22.38 5.97
C PRO A 137 10.22 21.46 5.02
N ASP A 138 11.07 20.58 5.54
CA ASP A 138 11.86 19.64 4.74
C ASP A 138 10.97 18.58 4.05
N GLU A 139 9.89 18.17 4.73
CA GLU A 139 8.93 17.20 4.21
C GLU A 139 7.95 17.86 3.21
N ILE A 140 7.52 19.09 3.51
CA ILE A 140 6.64 19.90 2.64
C ILE A 140 7.33 20.26 1.32
N GLU A 141 8.54 20.83 1.37
CA GLU A 141 9.27 21.29 0.18
C GLU A 141 9.52 20.14 -0.79
N TRP A 142 9.83 18.97 -0.23
CA TRP A 142 10.12 17.78 -1.00
C TRP A 142 8.85 17.10 -1.56
N LEU A 143 7.74 17.03 -0.81
CA LEU A 143 6.47 16.48 -1.28
C LEU A 143 5.83 17.37 -2.37
N VAL A 144 5.92 18.70 -2.21
CA VAL A 144 5.40 19.67 -3.19
C VAL A 144 6.21 19.62 -4.48
N ALA A 145 7.54 19.59 -4.41
CA ALA A 145 8.41 19.46 -5.59
C ALA A 145 8.17 18.14 -6.35
N ALA A 146 7.91 17.06 -5.63
CA ALA A 146 7.52 15.78 -6.23
C ALA A 146 6.16 15.84 -6.94
N SER A 147 5.29 16.75 -6.51
CA SER A 147 3.90 16.80 -6.98
C SER A 147 3.66 17.60 -8.28
N LEU A 148 4.61 18.44 -8.68
CA LEU A 148 4.41 19.47 -9.72
C LEU A 148 5.06 19.15 -11.09
N VAL A 149 5.79 18.05 -11.23
CA VAL A 149 6.54 17.76 -12.46
C VAL A 149 5.66 17.10 -13.53
N LYS A 150 5.22 17.88 -14.53
CA LYS A 150 4.70 17.37 -15.81
C LYS A 150 5.25 18.20 -17.01
N GLY A 151 6.27 17.69 -17.72
CA GLY A 151 6.41 17.82 -19.19
C GLY A 151 7.53 18.69 -19.83
N LYS A 152 8.43 18.01 -20.60
CA LYS A 152 9.33 18.38 -21.75
C LYS A 152 10.20 19.68 -21.73
N MET A 153 11.54 19.51 -21.67
CA MET A 153 12.61 20.54 -21.66
C MET A 153 13.38 20.79 -23.01
N PRO A 154 14.13 21.92 -23.13
CA PRO A 154 14.92 22.34 -24.29
C PRO A 154 16.36 21.75 -24.36
N THR A 155 17.00 21.90 -25.53
CA THR A 155 18.00 20.96 -26.07
C THR A 155 19.49 21.14 -25.71
N SER A 156 19.95 22.11 -24.89
CA SER A 156 21.36 22.06 -24.43
C SER A 156 21.75 22.86 -23.16
N ARG A 157 22.65 22.25 -22.37
CA ARG A 157 23.28 22.75 -21.13
C ARG A 157 23.99 24.11 -21.25
N ARG A 158 24.54 24.42 -22.42
CA ARG A 158 25.40 25.60 -22.63
C ARG A 158 24.59 26.90 -22.73
N GLU A 159 23.34 26.78 -23.17
CA GLU A 159 22.41 27.89 -23.35
C GLU A 159 21.73 28.29 -22.04
N LEU A 160 21.38 27.31 -21.21
CA LEU A 160 20.79 27.49 -19.89
C LEU A 160 21.79 28.13 -18.89
N THR A 161 23.07 27.75 -18.99
CA THR A 161 24.12 28.30 -18.11
C THR A 161 24.39 29.79 -18.40
N LYS A 162 24.39 30.19 -19.68
CA LYS A 162 24.63 31.58 -20.09
C LYS A 162 23.48 32.51 -19.67
N ARG A 163 22.23 32.05 -19.82
CA ARG A 163 21.04 32.81 -19.39
C ARG A 163 20.96 33.00 -17.88
N LEU A 164 21.44 32.02 -17.09
CA LEU A 164 21.53 32.13 -15.62
C LEU A 164 22.64 33.08 -15.15
N GLU A 165 23.77 33.13 -15.85
CA GLU A 165 24.85 34.08 -15.55
C GLU A 165 24.41 35.52 -15.87
N ASP A 166 23.73 35.74 -17.00
CA ASP A 166 23.22 37.05 -17.41
C ASP A 166 22.07 37.54 -16.48
N ALA A 167 21.29 36.63 -15.88
CA ALA A 167 20.18 36.95 -14.98
C ALA A 167 20.59 37.07 -13.49
N ALA A 168 21.80 36.65 -13.10
CA ALA A 168 22.25 36.69 -11.71
C ALA A 168 22.45 38.12 -11.15
N GLU A 169 22.48 39.12 -12.03
CA GLU A 169 22.63 40.54 -11.67
C GLU A 169 21.28 41.28 -11.57
N ASP A 170 20.16 40.65 -11.95
CA ASP A 170 18.80 41.22 -11.94
C ASP A 170 17.79 40.28 -11.22
N PRO A 171 17.29 40.65 -10.03
CA PRO A 171 16.39 39.82 -9.22
C PRO A 171 15.06 39.44 -9.90
N GLU A 172 14.50 40.30 -10.75
CA GLU A 172 13.24 40.03 -11.45
C GLU A 172 13.47 39.06 -12.62
N ALA A 173 14.57 39.25 -13.35
CA ALA A 173 14.99 38.33 -14.40
C ALA A 173 15.35 36.94 -13.84
N PHE A 174 16.00 36.90 -12.66
CA PHE A 174 16.29 35.64 -11.96
C PHE A 174 15.00 34.93 -11.52
N SER A 175 14.02 35.64 -10.97
CA SER A 175 12.74 35.06 -10.54
C SER A 175 11.90 34.54 -11.71
N ALA A 176 11.89 35.24 -12.85
CA ALA A 176 11.23 34.78 -14.07
C ALA A 176 11.91 33.53 -14.66
N LEU A 177 13.24 33.51 -14.70
CA LEU A 177 14.02 32.37 -15.24
C LEU A 177 13.97 31.14 -14.30
N PHE A 178 13.89 31.36 -12.99
CA PHE A 178 13.69 30.30 -12.00
C PHE A 178 12.30 29.66 -12.13
N SER A 179 11.28 30.46 -12.45
CA SER A 179 9.93 29.98 -12.74
C SER A 179 9.89 29.16 -14.05
N GLU A 180 10.60 29.61 -15.09
CA GLU A 180 10.74 28.91 -16.40
C GLU A 180 11.52 27.58 -16.28
N VAL A 181 12.50 27.49 -15.37
CA VAL A 181 13.28 26.26 -15.08
C VAL A 181 12.50 25.26 -14.23
N LEU A 182 11.66 25.74 -13.31
CA LEU A 182 10.73 24.90 -12.53
C LEU A 182 9.62 24.31 -13.41
N GLU A 183 9.23 25.00 -14.48
CA GLU A 183 8.21 24.53 -15.42
C GLU A 183 8.72 23.49 -16.41
N SER A 184 10.02 23.44 -16.72
CA SER A 184 10.48 22.69 -17.91
C SER A 184 11.02 21.28 -17.60
N GLY A 185 11.49 20.97 -16.38
CA GLY A 185 11.80 19.60 -15.91
C GLY A 185 12.86 18.80 -16.67
N GLU A 186 14.14 18.84 -16.25
CA GLU A 186 15.06 17.70 -16.42
C GLU A 186 16.33 17.72 -15.53
N ASP A 187 16.77 16.48 -15.23
CA ASP A 187 17.93 15.92 -14.52
C ASP A 187 18.17 16.25 -13.01
N PRO A 188 17.90 15.29 -12.09
CA PRO A 188 18.17 15.40 -10.65
C PRO A 188 19.64 15.71 -10.32
N GLU A 189 20.60 15.30 -11.16
CA GLU A 189 22.01 15.56 -10.92
C GLU A 189 22.37 17.03 -11.21
N ASN A 190 21.65 17.68 -12.13
CA ASN A 190 21.78 19.10 -12.44
C ASN A 190 21.09 19.96 -11.39
N VAL A 191 19.91 19.58 -10.90
CA VAL A 191 19.26 20.21 -9.72
C VAL A 191 20.18 20.09 -8.50
N ARG A 192 20.82 18.93 -8.29
CA ARG A 192 21.78 18.73 -7.19
C ARG A 192 23.05 19.59 -7.34
N LYS A 193 23.54 19.82 -8.56
CA LYS A 193 24.66 20.74 -8.84
C LYS A 193 24.26 22.22 -8.72
N LEU A 194 23.03 22.57 -9.08
CA LEU A 194 22.43 23.89 -8.85
C LEU A 194 22.23 24.15 -7.35
N MET A 195 21.80 23.14 -6.58
CA MET A 195 21.75 23.17 -5.12
C MET A 195 23.14 23.20 -4.47
N GLN A 196 24.16 22.59 -5.08
CA GLN A 196 25.56 22.72 -4.63
C GLN A 196 26.17 24.10 -4.93
N ALA A 197 25.80 24.72 -6.05
CA ALA A 197 26.16 26.10 -6.37
C ALA A 197 25.43 27.10 -5.45
N ALA A 198 24.14 26.87 -5.18
CA ALA A 198 23.33 27.61 -4.21
C ALA A 198 23.82 27.42 -2.76
N LYS A 199 24.38 26.25 -2.44
CA LYS A 199 25.08 25.96 -1.17
C LYS A 199 26.27 26.87 -0.90
N ARG A 200 26.81 27.59 -1.90
CA ARG A 200 27.88 28.56 -1.69
C ARG A 200 27.39 29.90 -1.15
N LYS A 201 26.09 30.23 -1.22
CA LYS A 201 25.49 31.40 -0.56
C LYS A 201 24.07 31.12 -0.06
N PRO A 202 23.90 30.18 0.89
CA PRO A 202 22.60 29.74 1.42
C PRO A 202 21.80 30.87 2.10
N ARG A 203 22.48 31.94 2.51
CA ARG A 203 21.84 33.12 3.12
C ARG A 203 21.12 34.02 2.11
N GLN A 204 21.51 34.01 0.84
CA GLN A 204 20.90 34.84 -0.20
C GLN A 204 19.66 34.17 -0.78
N MET A 205 19.70 32.86 -1.02
CA MET A 205 18.54 32.11 -1.52
C MET A 205 17.41 32.03 -0.49
N ALA A 206 17.76 31.85 0.78
CA ALA A 206 16.79 31.93 1.88
C ALA A 206 16.27 33.35 2.13
N ALA A 207 16.95 34.41 1.65
CA ALA A 207 16.44 35.77 1.72
C ALA A 207 15.46 36.05 0.59
N VAL A 208 15.77 35.60 -0.64
CA VAL A 208 14.90 35.75 -1.82
C VAL A 208 13.61 34.94 -1.70
N LEU A 209 13.66 33.68 -1.23
CA LEU A 209 12.46 32.87 -0.98
C LEU A 209 11.61 33.42 0.17
N ARG A 210 12.24 33.97 1.22
CA ARG A 210 11.53 34.64 2.32
C ARG A 210 10.94 35.98 1.93
N GLU A 211 11.54 36.69 0.98
CA GLU A 211 11.03 37.95 0.45
C GLU A 211 9.85 37.70 -0.51
N ALA A 212 9.95 36.69 -1.37
CA ALA A 212 8.86 36.24 -2.26
C ALA A 212 7.65 35.67 -1.48
N LEU A 213 7.87 35.07 -0.31
CA LEU A 213 6.83 34.53 0.57
C LEU A 213 6.44 35.46 1.73
N GLY A 214 7.06 36.64 1.85
CA GLY A 214 6.79 37.60 2.95
C GLY A 214 7.23 37.15 4.36
N LEU A 215 8.05 36.11 4.48
CA LEU A 215 8.46 35.48 5.73
C LEU A 215 9.85 35.94 6.21
N ASN A 216 10.03 37.22 6.53
CA ASN A 216 11.31 37.69 7.09
C ASN A 216 11.27 37.86 8.62
N ARG A 217 11.85 36.84 9.29
CA ARG A 217 12.49 36.81 10.64
C ARG A 217 11.59 37.07 11.86
N LEU A 218 11.33 36.03 12.67
CA LEU A 218 11.49 35.94 14.15
C LEU A 218 10.76 34.73 14.80
N PRO A 219 11.07 33.45 14.52
CA PRO A 219 10.32 32.34 15.15
C PRO A 219 10.73 32.06 16.61
N GLU A 220 11.97 32.34 17.02
CA GLU A 220 12.46 31.93 18.34
C GLU A 220 12.08 32.90 19.49
N PHE A 221 11.69 34.15 19.18
CA PHE A 221 11.34 35.12 20.21
C PHE A 221 9.84 35.13 20.55
N ALA A 222 8.97 34.87 19.56
CA ALA A 222 7.51 34.87 19.72
C ALA A 222 6.97 33.67 20.51
N ARG A 223 7.58 32.48 20.37
CA ARG A 223 7.20 31.28 21.15
C ARG A 223 7.42 31.44 22.67
N ARG A 224 8.19 32.44 23.11
CA ARG A 224 8.51 32.69 24.54
C ARG A 224 7.62 33.71 25.24
N ASN A 225 6.69 34.37 24.54
CA ASN A 225 5.85 35.43 25.10
C ASN A 225 4.35 35.12 24.93
N ALA A 226 3.90 34.01 25.50
CA ALA A 226 2.47 33.71 25.68
C ALA A 226 1.78 34.61 26.74
N ASP A 227 2.55 35.46 27.44
CA ASP A 227 2.03 36.37 28.44
C ASP A 227 1.80 37.77 27.84
N PRO A 228 0.54 38.20 27.63
CA PRO A 228 0.20 39.51 27.09
C PRO A 228 0.65 40.67 27.99
N GLU A 229 0.91 40.43 29.28
CA GLU A 229 1.46 41.44 30.21
C GLU A 229 2.98 41.58 30.07
N LYS A 230 3.68 40.51 29.68
CA LYS A 230 5.09 40.57 29.30
C LYS A 230 5.28 41.22 27.94
N LEU A 231 4.43 40.90 26.96
CA LEU A 231 4.48 41.55 25.63
C LEU A 231 4.14 43.05 25.72
N ALA A 232 3.17 43.43 26.57
CA ALA A 232 2.88 44.84 26.82
C ALA A 232 4.09 45.58 27.42
N ARG A 233 4.82 44.95 28.34
CA ARG A 233 6.07 45.49 28.89
C ARG A 233 7.15 45.61 27.83
N ASP A 234 7.36 44.58 27.01
CA ASP A 234 8.35 44.59 25.92
C ASP A 234 8.02 45.69 24.88
N ILE A 235 6.73 45.92 24.58
CA ILE A 235 6.29 47.02 23.72
C ILE A 235 6.48 48.38 24.39
N ILE A 236 6.34 48.50 25.71
CA ILE A 236 6.63 49.74 26.44
C ILE A 236 8.15 50.01 26.45
N GLU A 237 8.96 48.98 26.71
CA GLU A 237 10.42 49.02 26.76
C GLU A 237 11.06 49.29 25.39
N ALA A 238 10.43 48.83 24.31
CA ALA A 238 10.88 49.11 22.95
C ALA A 238 10.91 50.62 22.61
N GLY A 239 10.26 51.47 23.40
CA GLY A 239 10.29 52.93 23.22
C GLY A 239 9.87 53.34 21.81
N ASP A 240 10.17 54.56 21.36
CA ASP A 240 9.68 55.04 20.06
C ASP A 240 10.37 54.40 18.84
N ASN A 241 10.94 53.19 18.99
CA ASN A 241 11.52 52.43 17.91
C ASN A 241 10.41 51.65 17.16
N PRO A 242 9.94 52.15 16.01
CA PRO A 242 8.83 51.53 15.29
C PRO A 242 9.21 50.16 14.73
N GLU A 243 10.50 49.93 14.43
CA GLU A 243 10.96 48.65 13.86
C GLU A 243 10.89 47.52 14.88
N LEU A 244 11.20 47.80 16.14
CA LEU A 244 11.08 46.83 17.24
C LEU A 244 9.63 46.48 17.54
N VAL A 245 8.73 47.48 17.53
CA VAL A 245 7.29 47.23 17.74
C VAL A 245 6.69 46.48 16.55
N ILE A 246 7.07 46.82 15.31
CA ILE A 246 6.67 46.06 14.11
C ILE A 246 7.15 44.61 14.20
N ALA A 247 8.39 44.37 14.62
CA ALA A 247 8.94 43.03 14.79
C ALA A 247 8.20 42.21 15.87
N LEU A 248 7.88 42.82 17.02
CA LEU A 248 7.10 42.19 18.09
C LEU A 248 5.68 41.84 17.64
N VAL A 249 5.07 42.70 16.83
CA VAL A 249 3.71 42.53 16.30
C VAL A 249 3.65 41.51 15.16
N SER A 250 4.68 41.45 14.34
CA SER A 250 4.77 40.51 13.22
C SER A 250 4.96 39.07 13.69
N GLY A 251 5.43 38.87 14.92
CA GLY A 251 5.54 37.57 15.59
C GLY A 251 4.23 37.07 16.25
N LEU A 252 3.16 37.88 16.28
CA LEU A 252 1.86 37.45 16.80
C LEU A 252 1.10 36.69 15.70
N GLU A 253 1.23 35.36 15.70
CA GLU A 253 0.41 34.49 14.86
C GLU A 253 -1.09 34.77 15.11
N GLY A 254 -1.91 34.92 14.06
CA GLY A 254 -3.35 35.17 14.19
C GLY A 254 -3.80 36.63 14.43
N ALA A 255 -2.89 37.61 14.47
CA ALA A 255 -3.24 39.01 14.75
C ALA A 255 -4.04 39.74 13.64
N GLY A 256 -4.19 39.15 12.45
CA GLY A 256 -5.04 39.63 11.35
C GLY A 256 -4.91 41.12 11.00
N GLY A 257 -4.11 41.45 9.98
CA GLY A 257 -3.98 42.84 9.48
C GLY A 257 -2.56 43.21 9.06
N ASN A 258 -2.36 44.45 8.63
CA ASN A 258 -1.03 44.95 8.26
C ASN A 258 -0.19 45.20 9.54
N PRO A 259 0.99 44.56 9.69
CA PRO A 259 1.80 44.66 10.90
C PRO A 259 2.26 46.09 11.22
N ARG A 260 2.38 46.96 10.21
CA ARG A 260 2.69 48.38 10.42
C ARG A 260 1.52 49.17 11.01
N GLN A 261 0.30 48.87 10.58
CA GLN A 261 -0.91 49.49 11.12
C GLN A 261 -1.15 49.04 12.56
N LEU A 262 -0.95 47.75 12.82
CA LEU A 262 -1.13 47.16 14.14
C LEU A 262 -0.03 47.60 15.11
N ALA A 263 1.21 47.76 14.63
CA ALA A 263 2.29 48.40 15.40
C ALA A 263 2.00 49.87 15.71
N ALA A 264 1.46 50.65 14.76
CA ALA A 264 1.06 52.03 15.00
C ALA A 264 -0.08 52.12 16.04
N GLU A 265 -1.06 51.22 15.96
CA GLU A 265 -2.17 51.11 16.91
C GLU A 265 -1.68 50.78 18.33
N LEU A 266 -0.79 49.79 18.47
CA LEU A 266 -0.23 49.40 19.78
C LEU A 266 0.73 50.46 20.34
N THR A 267 1.47 51.15 19.49
CA THR A 267 2.33 52.28 19.90
C THR A 267 1.49 53.45 20.43
N ALA A 268 0.34 53.74 19.79
CA ALA A 268 -0.60 54.76 20.24
C ALA A 268 -1.24 54.42 21.60
N LEU A 269 -1.38 53.13 21.91
CA LEU A 269 -1.92 52.63 23.18
C LEU A 269 -0.86 52.53 24.29
N ARG A 270 0.42 52.81 24.02
CA ARG A 270 1.52 52.66 25.00
C ARG A 270 1.33 53.48 26.28
N GLY A 271 0.71 54.67 26.19
CA GLY A 271 0.43 55.52 27.34
C GLY A 271 -0.65 54.99 28.28
N ASP A 272 -1.39 53.95 27.88
CA ASP A 272 -2.45 53.33 28.67
C ASP A 272 -2.22 51.81 28.73
N ALA A 273 -1.34 51.41 29.65
CA ALA A 273 -0.92 50.02 29.82
C ALA A 273 -2.10 49.04 29.94
N ARG A 274 -3.22 49.46 30.55
CA ARG A 274 -4.42 48.61 30.67
C ARG A 274 -5.08 48.35 29.32
N LYS A 275 -5.26 49.39 28.49
CA LYS A 275 -5.83 49.23 27.15
C LYS A 275 -4.91 48.47 26.20
N LEU A 276 -3.60 48.68 26.33
CA LEU A 276 -2.59 47.92 25.57
C LEU A 276 -2.67 46.43 25.91
N SER A 277 -2.66 46.08 27.21
CA SER A 277 -2.76 44.69 27.65
C SER A 277 -4.10 44.05 27.26
N GLU A 278 -5.21 44.78 27.29
CA GLU A 278 -6.52 44.27 26.86
C GLU A 278 -6.59 44.02 25.35
N ARG A 279 -6.02 44.92 24.53
CA ARG A 279 -5.95 44.76 23.08
C ARG A 279 -5.07 43.56 22.69
N LEU A 280 -3.91 43.41 23.33
CA LEU A 280 -3.04 42.25 23.16
C LEU A 280 -3.72 40.95 23.62
N ARG A 281 -4.47 40.98 24.72
CA ARG A 281 -5.28 39.83 25.17
C ARG A 281 -6.31 39.40 24.13
N ARG A 282 -6.95 40.34 23.43
CA ARG A 282 -7.91 40.03 22.35
C ARG A 282 -7.22 39.48 21.09
N LEU A 283 -6.03 39.98 20.75
CA LEU A 283 -5.25 39.51 19.60
C LEU A 283 -4.67 38.11 19.85
N VAL A 284 -4.08 37.89 21.02
CA VAL A 284 -3.57 36.57 21.46
C VAL A 284 -4.72 35.59 21.72
N GLY A 285 -5.86 36.06 22.21
CA GLY A 285 -7.08 35.24 22.34
C GLY A 285 -7.65 34.77 21.01
N GLY A 286 -7.51 35.56 19.94
CA GLY A 286 -7.81 35.13 18.57
C GLY A 286 -6.79 34.13 18.01
N ALA A 287 -5.50 34.31 18.32
CA ALA A 287 -4.44 33.35 17.98
C ALA A 287 -4.64 31.96 18.59
N GLY A 288 -5.12 31.92 19.85
CA GLY A 288 -5.49 30.68 20.53
C GLY A 288 -6.53 29.88 19.76
N SER A 289 -7.56 30.55 19.23
CA SER A 289 -8.59 29.87 18.42
C SER A 289 -8.05 29.30 17.09
N VAL A 290 -7.08 29.96 16.45
CA VAL A 290 -6.46 29.47 15.22
C VAL A 290 -5.54 28.28 15.50
N ASN A 291 -4.82 28.29 16.62
CA ASN A 291 -3.99 27.15 17.05
C ASN A 291 -4.84 25.97 17.51
N GLU A 292 -5.93 26.20 18.24
CA GLU A 292 -6.90 25.15 18.60
C GLU A 292 -7.57 24.54 17.35
N GLU A 293 -7.92 25.35 16.36
CA GLU A 293 -8.46 24.87 15.08
C GLU A 293 -7.42 24.08 14.27
N ARG A 294 -6.16 24.52 14.26
CA ARG A 294 -5.05 23.82 13.60
C ARG A 294 -4.74 22.49 14.27
N GLU A 295 -4.66 22.47 15.60
CA GLU A 295 -4.45 21.26 16.40
C GLU A 295 -5.62 20.28 16.23
N SER A 296 -6.86 20.77 16.23
CA SER A 296 -8.04 19.95 15.95
C SER A 296 -8.01 19.37 14.53
N LEU A 297 -7.61 20.16 13.52
CA LEU A 297 -7.48 19.66 12.16
C LEU A 297 -6.36 18.62 12.03
N LEU A 298 -5.22 18.82 12.69
CA LEU A 298 -4.14 17.84 12.78
C LEU A 298 -4.61 16.53 13.41
N GLU A 299 -5.31 16.60 14.53
CA GLU A 299 -5.86 15.42 15.21
C GLU A 299 -6.85 14.68 14.31
N ASN A 300 -7.71 15.40 13.59
CA ASN A 300 -8.64 14.82 12.63
C ASN A 300 -7.91 14.15 11.45
N VAL A 301 -6.89 14.80 10.88
CA VAL A 301 -6.08 14.24 9.78
C VAL A 301 -5.33 12.99 10.25
N ASN A 302 -4.72 13.02 11.43
CA ASN A 302 -4.01 11.87 12.00
C ASN A 302 -4.97 10.72 12.33
N SER A 303 -6.17 11.02 12.83
CA SER A 303 -7.20 10.01 13.07
C SER A 303 -7.68 9.37 11.77
N ALA A 304 -7.87 10.17 10.72
CA ALA A 304 -8.24 9.67 9.40
C ALA A 304 -7.13 8.83 8.76
N LEU A 305 -5.86 9.24 8.91
CA LEU A 305 -4.70 8.43 8.51
C LEU A 305 -4.71 7.08 9.20
N HIS A 306 -4.89 7.08 10.53
CA HIS A 306 -4.91 5.85 11.31
C HIS A 306 -6.08 4.93 10.93
N GLU A 307 -7.27 5.48 10.70
CA GLU A 307 -8.43 4.71 10.24
C GLU A 307 -8.19 4.10 8.85
N LEU A 308 -7.62 4.89 7.93
CA LEU A 308 -7.29 4.44 6.58
C LEU A 308 -6.20 3.36 6.59
N GLU A 309 -5.19 3.48 7.46
CA GLU A 309 -4.16 2.45 7.66
C GLU A 309 -4.75 1.17 8.27
N LEU A 310 -5.72 1.28 9.17
CA LEU A 310 -6.39 0.12 9.76
C LEU A 310 -7.22 -0.64 8.71
N GLN A 311 -7.86 0.08 7.80
CA GLN A 311 -8.71 -0.49 6.76
C GLN A 311 -7.91 -1.00 5.54
N GLU A 312 -6.96 -0.21 5.06
CA GLU A 312 -6.27 -0.40 3.77
C GLU A 312 -4.73 -0.43 3.89
N GLY A 313 -4.17 -0.51 5.10
CA GLY A 313 -2.72 -0.38 5.31
C GLY A 313 -1.88 -1.39 4.55
N ASP A 314 -2.35 -2.62 4.38
CA ASP A 314 -1.65 -3.61 3.54
C ASP A 314 -1.71 -3.23 2.06
N THR A 315 -2.89 -2.86 1.54
CA THR A 315 -3.06 -2.36 0.16
C THR A 315 -2.15 -1.16 -0.11
N ILE A 316 -2.10 -0.21 0.81
CA ILE A 316 -1.29 1.01 0.72
C ILE A 316 0.19 0.64 0.68
N ARG A 317 0.65 -0.17 1.64
CA ARG A 317 2.05 -0.65 1.72
C ARG A 317 2.50 -1.35 0.44
N ARG A 318 1.67 -2.25 -0.09
CA ARG A 318 1.91 -2.96 -1.35
C ARG A 318 2.02 -2.00 -2.53
N SER A 319 1.12 -1.01 -2.59
CA SER A 319 1.15 0.02 -3.63
C SER A 319 2.45 0.82 -3.60
N TYR A 320 2.91 1.20 -2.41
CA TYR A 320 4.18 1.91 -2.23
C TYR A 320 5.39 1.08 -2.71
N GLN A 321 5.38 -0.21 -2.45
CA GLN A 321 6.46 -1.10 -2.88
C GLN A 321 6.48 -1.24 -4.40
N ALA A 322 5.31 -1.44 -5.00
CA ALA A 322 5.18 -1.55 -6.45
C ALA A 322 5.31 -0.20 -7.17
N ALA A 323 5.22 0.94 -6.49
CA ALA A 323 5.19 2.27 -7.11
C ALA A 323 6.43 2.58 -7.96
N GLU A 324 7.61 2.12 -7.55
CA GLU A 324 8.83 2.31 -8.34
C GLU A 324 8.75 1.57 -9.66
N THR A 325 8.37 0.29 -9.62
CA THR A 325 8.18 -0.51 -10.84
C THR A 325 7.00 -0.01 -11.68
N ALA A 326 5.92 0.45 -11.03
CA ALA A 326 4.76 1.02 -11.70
C ALA A 326 5.13 2.29 -12.49
N SER A 327 6.06 3.10 -11.97
CA SER A 327 6.54 4.30 -12.67
C SER A 327 7.33 4.01 -13.95
N GLU A 328 7.81 2.77 -14.11
CA GLU A 328 8.47 2.29 -15.33
C GLU A 328 7.46 1.77 -16.38
N SER A 329 6.19 1.58 -16.01
CA SER A 329 5.10 1.19 -16.94
C SER A 329 4.54 2.41 -17.68
N GLU A 330 4.01 2.20 -18.89
CA GLU A 330 3.28 3.22 -19.65
C GLU A 330 2.04 3.72 -18.90
N GLU A 331 1.39 2.84 -18.12
CA GLU A 331 0.14 3.11 -17.40
C GLU A 331 0.28 2.72 -15.92
N PRO A 332 0.95 3.55 -15.07
CA PRO A 332 1.28 3.20 -13.69
C PRO A 332 0.07 2.83 -12.82
N ALA A 333 -1.06 3.54 -12.98
CA ALA A 333 -2.28 3.28 -12.24
C ALA A 333 -2.83 1.86 -12.52
N ARG A 334 -2.91 1.51 -13.80
CA ARG A 334 -3.37 0.20 -14.27
C ARG A 334 -2.42 -0.91 -13.81
N PHE A 335 -1.12 -0.64 -13.79
CA PHE A 335 -0.13 -1.57 -13.24
C PHE A 335 -0.34 -1.86 -11.76
N LEU A 336 -0.57 -0.83 -10.94
CA LEU A 336 -0.84 -1.03 -9.52
C LEU A 336 -2.11 -1.85 -9.30
N GLU A 337 -3.17 -1.60 -10.05
CA GLU A 337 -4.40 -2.40 -10.00
C GLU A 337 -4.15 -3.87 -10.35
N ALA A 338 -3.44 -4.11 -11.46
CA ALA A 338 -3.06 -5.47 -11.89
C ALA A 338 -2.19 -6.18 -10.86
N PHE A 339 -1.21 -5.47 -10.27
CA PHE A 339 -0.34 -6.01 -9.24
C PHE A 339 -1.13 -6.44 -8.00
N HIS A 340 -2.07 -5.61 -7.55
CA HIS A 340 -2.92 -5.97 -6.40
C HIS A 340 -3.80 -7.17 -6.67
N ASP A 341 -4.42 -7.24 -7.85
CA ASP A 341 -5.23 -8.39 -8.22
C ASP A 341 -4.38 -9.65 -8.23
N VAL A 342 -3.23 -9.61 -8.89
CA VAL A 342 -2.29 -10.74 -8.93
C VAL A 342 -1.80 -11.14 -7.53
N ALA A 343 -1.44 -10.19 -6.68
CA ALA A 343 -0.96 -10.47 -5.33
C ALA A 343 -2.06 -10.97 -4.37
N ALA A 344 -3.32 -10.64 -4.65
CA ALA A 344 -4.48 -11.09 -3.90
C ALA A 344 -5.02 -12.45 -4.36
N GLU A 345 -4.80 -12.83 -5.62
CA GLU A 345 -5.30 -14.07 -6.20
C GLU A 345 -4.77 -15.33 -5.49
N GLN A 346 -5.54 -16.41 -5.61
CA GLN A 346 -5.06 -17.74 -5.22
C GLN A 346 -3.98 -18.19 -6.19
N ALA A 347 -2.90 -18.75 -5.64
CA ALA A 347 -1.80 -19.31 -6.42
C ALA A 347 -2.32 -20.29 -7.50
N GLY A 348 -1.76 -20.21 -8.70
CA GLY A 348 -2.20 -20.97 -9.86
C GLY A 348 -2.06 -20.18 -11.15
N PHE A 349 -1.42 -20.81 -12.13
CA PHE A 349 -1.10 -20.21 -13.43
C PHE A 349 -2.32 -19.58 -14.12
N SER A 350 -3.45 -20.30 -14.21
CA SER A 350 -4.69 -19.81 -14.83
C SER A 350 -5.24 -18.55 -14.13
N ASN A 351 -5.22 -18.52 -12.80
CA ASN A 351 -5.76 -17.39 -12.03
C ASN A 351 -4.92 -16.13 -12.23
N VAL A 352 -3.60 -16.28 -12.16
CA VAL A 352 -2.66 -15.17 -12.36
C VAL A 352 -2.75 -14.64 -13.80
N LEU A 353 -2.83 -15.52 -14.80
CA LEU A 353 -3.00 -15.12 -16.19
C LEU A 353 -4.34 -14.41 -16.41
N ARG A 354 -5.43 -14.91 -15.81
CA ARG A 354 -6.75 -14.28 -15.88
C ARG A 354 -6.74 -12.88 -15.25
N ALA A 355 -6.12 -12.72 -14.08
CA ALA A 355 -5.98 -11.42 -13.42
C ALA A 355 -5.22 -10.43 -14.31
N LEU A 356 -4.10 -10.85 -14.88
CA LEU A 356 -3.32 -10.02 -15.80
C LEU A 356 -4.10 -9.66 -17.08
N LEU A 357 -4.85 -10.60 -17.68
CA LEU A 357 -5.65 -10.35 -18.89
C LEU A 357 -6.90 -9.49 -18.65
N ARG A 358 -7.33 -9.27 -17.40
CA ARG A 358 -8.36 -8.24 -17.09
C ARG A 358 -7.79 -6.85 -17.31
N HIS A 359 -6.51 -6.70 -16.96
CA HIS A 359 -5.83 -5.43 -17.02
C HIS A 359 -5.10 -5.24 -18.33
N TYR A 360 -4.52 -6.24 -18.98
CA TYR A 360 -3.71 -6.00 -20.18
C TYR A 360 -4.25 -6.76 -21.39
N PRO A 361 -4.28 -6.13 -22.58
CA PRO A 361 -4.50 -6.89 -23.79
C PRO A 361 -3.30 -7.81 -24.02
N ALA A 362 -3.53 -8.93 -24.71
CA ALA A 362 -2.56 -10.02 -24.81
C ALA A 362 -1.22 -9.57 -25.44
N ASP A 363 -1.26 -8.62 -26.38
CA ASP A 363 -0.10 -8.03 -27.06
C ASP A 363 0.79 -7.18 -26.15
N LYS A 364 0.22 -6.48 -25.16
CA LYS A 364 0.96 -5.67 -24.19
C LYS A 364 1.42 -6.44 -22.96
N LEU A 365 0.83 -7.60 -22.70
CA LEU A 365 1.10 -8.39 -21.50
C LEU A 365 2.58 -8.80 -21.37
N GLY A 366 3.26 -9.08 -22.48
CA GLY A 366 4.66 -9.48 -22.49
C GLY A 366 5.59 -8.45 -21.83
N ALA A 367 5.39 -7.16 -22.09
CA ALA A 367 6.19 -6.09 -21.50
C ALA A 367 5.95 -5.97 -19.98
N GLU A 368 4.69 -6.09 -19.57
CA GLU A 368 4.30 -5.88 -18.17
C GLU A 368 4.61 -7.08 -17.28
N LEU A 369 4.73 -8.29 -17.83
CA LEU A 369 5.16 -9.48 -17.08
C LEU A 369 6.54 -9.28 -16.42
N SER A 370 7.47 -8.59 -17.08
CA SER A 370 8.80 -8.32 -16.51
C SER A 370 8.71 -7.40 -15.29
N ASN A 371 7.93 -6.32 -15.41
CA ASN A 371 7.65 -5.38 -14.33
C ASN A 371 6.92 -6.09 -13.18
N MET A 372 5.94 -6.95 -13.49
CA MET A 372 5.21 -7.71 -12.48
C MET A 372 6.12 -8.65 -11.68
N LYS A 373 7.07 -9.34 -12.35
CA LYS A 373 8.08 -10.18 -11.68
C LYS A 373 8.93 -9.37 -10.70
N LYS A 374 9.39 -8.19 -11.11
CA LYS A 374 10.20 -7.29 -10.28
C LYS A 374 9.40 -6.84 -9.05
N ALA A 375 8.20 -6.30 -9.24
CA ALA A 375 7.35 -5.83 -8.15
C ALA A 375 7.00 -6.94 -7.14
N LEU A 376 6.67 -8.15 -7.60
CA LEU A 376 6.41 -9.30 -6.72
C LEU A 376 7.67 -9.83 -6.02
N GLY A 377 8.84 -9.72 -6.66
CA GLY A 377 10.12 -10.03 -6.04
C GLY A 377 10.44 -9.08 -4.89
N ASP A 378 10.19 -7.78 -5.08
CA ASP A 378 10.38 -6.75 -4.07
C ASP A 378 9.39 -6.94 -2.88
N GLU A 379 8.12 -7.24 -3.18
CA GLU A 379 7.11 -7.61 -2.17
C GLU A 379 7.53 -8.85 -1.38
N LEU A 380 8.01 -9.89 -2.06
CA LEU A 380 8.47 -11.13 -1.44
C LEU A 380 9.67 -10.88 -0.49
N ALA A 381 10.60 -10.01 -0.88
CA ALA A 381 11.75 -9.65 -0.05
C ALA A 381 11.35 -8.95 1.26
N MET A 382 10.18 -8.31 1.28
CA MET A 382 9.64 -7.56 2.41
C MET A 382 8.49 -8.29 3.13
N ALA A 383 8.16 -9.52 2.72
CA ALA A 383 7.05 -10.27 3.27
C ALA A 383 7.28 -10.62 4.75
N ASN A 384 6.45 -10.07 5.63
CA ASN A 384 6.57 -10.25 7.09
C ASN A 384 5.94 -11.58 7.60
N SER A 385 5.21 -12.28 6.74
CA SER A 385 4.49 -13.52 7.07
C SER A 385 4.96 -14.67 6.19
N LEU A 386 5.27 -15.81 6.81
CA LEU A 386 5.66 -17.04 6.10
C LEU A 386 4.59 -17.48 5.09
N ARG A 387 3.31 -17.32 5.44
CA ARG A 387 2.18 -17.69 4.58
C ARG A 387 2.09 -16.82 3.33
N ASP A 388 2.37 -15.52 3.46
CA ASP A 388 2.37 -14.62 2.31
C ASP A 388 3.61 -14.84 1.44
N SER A 389 4.77 -15.10 2.04
CA SER A 389 5.99 -15.46 1.32
C SER A 389 5.81 -16.71 0.45
N ASP A 390 5.21 -17.77 0.99
CA ASP A 390 4.99 -19.01 0.22
C ASP A 390 4.02 -18.78 -0.94
N ARG A 391 2.92 -18.04 -0.71
CA ARG A 391 1.97 -17.67 -1.78
C ARG A 391 2.66 -16.86 -2.88
N LEU A 392 3.35 -15.78 -2.50
CA LEU A 392 4.03 -14.89 -3.45
C LEU A 392 5.10 -15.62 -4.25
N ARG A 393 5.82 -16.58 -3.63
CA ARG A 393 6.80 -17.41 -4.34
C ARG A 393 6.15 -18.28 -5.41
N VAL A 394 4.99 -18.88 -5.13
CA VAL A 394 4.26 -19.67 -6.14
C VAL A 394 3.76 -18.78 -7.27
N ILE A 395 3.17 -17.62 -6.96
CA ILE A 395 2.73 -16.65 -7.97
C ILE A 395 3.91 -16.18 -8.84
N LEU A 396 5.04 -15.81 -8.21
CA LEU A 396 6.24 -15.41 -8.91
C LEU A 396 6.78 -16.54 -9.80
N GLN A 397 6.71 -17.79 -9.36
CA GLN A 397 7.07 -18.95 -10.17
C GLN A 397 6.12 -19.09 -11.37
N ASP A 398 4.82 -18.95 -11.18
CA ASP A 398 3.83 -19.03 -12.26
C ASP A 398 4.08 -17.95 -13.31
N ILE A 399 4.27 -16.70 -12.90
CA ILE A 399 4.62 -15.58 -13.80
C ILE A 399 5.99 -15.80 -14.45
N SER A 400 6.94 -16.38 -13.73
CA SER A 400 8.26 -16.72 -14.29
C SER A 400 8.15 -17.69 -15.46
N HIS A 401 7.21 -18.64 -15.38
CA HIS A 401 6.90 -19.58 -16.44
C HIS A 401 5.88 -19.05 -17.46
N MET A 402 5.26 -17.88 -17.23
CA MET A 402 4.49 -17.17 -18.24
C MET A 402 5.44 -16.58 -19.27
N HIS A 403 5.78 -17.41 -20.25
CA HIS A 403 6.31 -16.97 -21.52
C HIS A 403 5.19 -17.15 -22.54
N LEU A 404 4.38 -16.10 -22.71
CA LEU A 404 3.52 -16.01 -23.88
C LEU A 404 4.46 -15.83 -25.07
N SER A 405 4.62 -16.87 -25.88
CA SER A 405 5.45 -16.79 -27.06
C SER A 405 4.89 -15.71 -27.99
N THR A 406 5.76 -14.97 -28.68
CA THR A 406 5.34 -14.07 -29.75
C THR A 406 4.45 -14.82 -30.75
N SER A 407 4.73 -16.11 -30.97
CA SER A 407 3.92 -17.03 -31.77
C SER A 407 2.48 -17.18 -31.28
N LEU A 408 2.26 -17.37 -29.97
CA LEU A 408 0.92 -17.49 -29.39
C LEU A 408 0.12 -16.18 -29.55
N LEU A 409 0.76 -15.03 -29.32
CA LEU A 409 0.13 -13.73 -29.51
C LEU A 409 -0.21 -13.47 -30.99
N MET A 410 0.71 -13.81 -31.89
CA MET A 410 0.45 -13.78 -33.34
C MET A 410 -0.68 -14.71 -33.74
N MET A 411 -0.82 -15.88 -33.11
CA MET A 411 -1.94 -16.79 -33.39
C MET A 411 -3.29 -16.26 -32.93
N VAL A 412 -3.34 -15.55 -31.79
CA VAL A 412 -4.57 -14.88 -31.33
C VAL A 412 -4.97 -13.76 -32.30
N GLU A 413 -4.00 -13.01 -32.81
CA GLU A 413 -4.26 -11.98 -33.81
C GLU A 413 -4.71 -12.58 -35.15
N GLN A 414 -3.99 -13.60 -35.64
CA GLN A 414 -4.35 -14.33 -36.85
C GLN A 414 -5.73 -14.98 -36.75
N PHE A 415 -6.09 -15.51 -35.57
CA PHE A 415 -7.42 -16.04 -35.30
C PHE A 415 -8.50 -14.99 -35.55
N ARG A 416 -8.29 -13.76 -35.06
CA ARG A 416 -9.22 -12.65 -35.22
C ARG A 416 -9.38 -12.27 -36.69
N GLU A 417 -8.28 -12.12 -37.41
CA GLU A 417 -8.28 -11.81 -38.84
C GLU A 417 -9.00 -12.90 -39.65
N ASN A 418 -8.74 -14.17 -39.35
CA ASN A 418 -9.36 -15.29 -40.04
C ASN A 418 -10.87 -15.35 -39.80
N CYS A 419 -11.33 -15.13 -38.56
CA CYS A 419 -12.76 -15.07 -38.25
C CYS A 419 -13.44 -13.91 -38.98
N ALA A 420 -12.82 -12.73 -39.00
CA ALA A 420 -13.34 -11.58 -39.73
C ALA A 420 -13.44 -11.85 -41.25
N GLY A 421 -12.40 -12.48 -41.84
CA GLY A 421 -12.42 -12.90 -43.24
C GLY A 421 -13.51 -13.92 -43.55
N ALA A 422 -13.73 -14.90 -42.66
CA ALA A 422 -14.77 -15.91 -42.79
C ALA A 422 -16.18 -15.33 -42.67
N ALA A 423 -16.39 -14.37 -41.76
CA ALA A 423 -17.66 -13.66 -41.62
C ALA A 423 -17.99 -12.87 -42.90
N LEU A 424 -17.02 -12.15 -43.46
CA LEU A 424 -17.17 -11.42 -44.72
C LEU A 424 -17.46 -12.36 -45.90
N ALA A 425 -16.77 -13.50 -45.99
CA ALA A 425 -17.01 -14.51 -47.01
C ALA A 425 -18.42 -15.11 -46.92
N GLY A 426 -18.94 -15.26 -45.69
CA GLY A 426 -20.32 -15.68 -45.42
C GLY A 426 -21.38 -14.59 -45.65
N GLY A 427 -20.99 -13.37 -46.01
CA GLY A 427 -21.92 -12.24 -46.22
C GLY A 427 -22.39 -11.56 -44.92
N TYR A 428 -21.71 -11.78 -43.81
CA TYR A 428 -22.03 -11.18 -42.51
C TYR A 428 -21.05 -10.04 -42.16
N ALA A 429 -21.53 -9.08 -41.37
CA ALA A 429 -20.65 -8.07 -40.80
C ALA A 429 -19.82 -8.71 -39.67
N ALA A 430 -18.49 -8.73 -39.84
CA ALA A 430 -17.57 -9.24 -38.82
C ALA A 430 -17.70 -8.45 -37.52
N LYS A 431 -17.99 -9.14 -36.42
CA LYS A 431 -17.93 -8.54 -35.09
C LYS A 431 -16.48 -8.53 -34.61
N PRO A 432 -15.95 -7.40 -34.11
CA PRO A 432 -14.58 -7.38 -33.59
C PRO A 432 -14.47 -8.29 -32.38
N ILE A 433 -13.54 -9.24 -32.43
CA ILE A 433 -13.25 -10.16 -31.32
C ILE A 433 -12.18 -9.51 -30.43
N ASP A 434 -12.48 -9.43 -29.14
CA ASP A 434 -11.53 -9.00 -28.10
C ASP A 434 -10.58 -10.17 -27.76
N SER A 435 -9.30 -10.01 -28.07
CA SER A 435 -8.22 -10.98 -27.81
C SER A 435 -8.08 -11.34 -26.33
N GLY A 436 -8.28 -10.37 -25.44
CA GLY A 436 -8.25 -10.59 -23.99
C GLY A 436 -9.45 -11.42 -23.53
N MET A 437 -10.63 -11.15 -24.09
CA MET A 437 -11.83 -11.97 -23.85
C MET A 437 -11.64 -13.40 -24.35
N LEU A 438 -11.16 -13.59 -25.59
CA LEU A 438 -10.88 -14.92 -26.15
C LEU A 438 -9.97 -15.75 -25.24
N MET A 439 -8.84 -15.17 -24.81
CA MET A 439 -7.90 -15.88 -23.95
C MET A 439 -8.52 -16.22 -22.59
N ARG A 440 -9.29 -15.32 -21.98
CA ARG A 440 -9.98 -15.60 -20.71
C ARG A 440 -11.01 -16.73 -20.86
N GLU A 441 -11.84 -16.70 -21.89
CA GLU A 441 -12.83 -17.75 -22.13
C GLU A 441 -12.17 -19.11 -22.43
N LEU A 442 -11.05 -19.13 -23.17
CA LEU A 442 -10.29 -20.36 -23.39
C LEU A 442 -9.70 -20.90 -22.09
N ILE A 443 -9.18 -20.04 -21.20
CA ILE A 443 -8.71 -20.44 -19.87
C ILE A 443 -9.85 -21.02 -19.05
N ASP A 444 -11.04 -20.43 -19.10
CA ASP A 444 -12.21 -20.95 -18.37
C ASP A 444 -12.64 -22.34 -18.88
N VAL A 445 -12.54 -22.58 -20.19
CA VAL A 445 -12.74 -23.90 -20.78
C VAL A 445 -11.66 -24.89 -20.33
N VAL A 446 -10.39 -24.47 -20.25
CA VAL A 446 -9.27 -25.28 -19.76
C VAL A 446 -9.43 -25.67 -18.29
N ASP A 447 -9.88 -24.74 -17.45
CA ASP A 447 -10.07 -24.95 -16.01
C ASP A 447 -11.31 -25.84 -15.70
N THR A 448 -12.18 -26.09 -16.69
CA THR A 448 -13.40 -26.87 -16.52
C THR A 448 -13.11 -28.37 -16.36
N PRO A 449 -13.43 -29.01 -15.21
CA PRO A 449 -13.02 -30.40 -14.93
C PRO A 449 -13.56 -31.47 -15.87
N MET A 450 -14.70 -31.20 -16.53
CA MET A 450 -15.34 -32.12 -17.47
C MET A 450 -15.83 -31.34 -18.68
N VAL A 451 -14.93 -31.11 -19.64
CA VAL A 451 -15.27 -30.37 -20.85
C VAL A 451 -16.27 -31.14 -21.71
N GLN A 452 -17.23 -30.41 -22.29
CA GLN A 452 -18.31 -30.91 -23.14
C GLN A 452 -18.48 -29.96 -24.33
N THR A 453 -19.13 -30.43 -25.40
CA THR A 453 -19.38 -29.66 -26.63
C THR A 453 -20.03 -28.30 -26.35
N ARG A 454 -21.00 -28.28 -25.41
CA ARG A 454 -21.70 -27.07 -24.96
C ARG A 454 -20.79 -25.94 -24.47
N HIS A 455 -19.58 -26.25 -23.98
CA HIS A 455 -18.65 -25.21 -23.51
C HIS A 455 -18.02 -24.47 -24.68
N PHE A 456 -17.64 -25.18 -25.75
CA PHE A 456 -17.16 -24.55 -26.98
C PHE A 456 -18.28 -23.82 -27.72
N GLU A 457 -19.49 -24.37 -27.75
CA GLU A 457 -20.67 -23.68 -28.30
C GLU A 457 -21.00 -22.39 -27.52
N GLY A 458 -20.90 -22.44 -26.19
CA GLY A 458 -21.03 -21.27 -25.32
C GLY A 458 -19.97 -20.21 -25.59
N LEU A 459 -18.71 -20.63 -25.73
CA LEU A 459 -17.59 -19.75 -26.06
C LEU A 459 -17.79 -19.06 -27.42
N LEU A 460 -18.16 -19.80 -28.47
CA LEU A 460 -18.49 -19.24 -29.79
C LEU A 460 -19.59 -18.16 -29.68
N LYS A 461 -20.64 -18.45 -28.90
CA LYS A 461 -21.74 -17.52 -28.66
C LYS A 461 -21.28 -16.25 -27.92
N THR A 462 -20.42 -16.38 -26.90
CA THR A 462 -19.86 -15.24 -26.16
C THR A 462 -19.05 -14.33 -27.08
N LEU A 463 -18.25 -14.92 -27.98
CA LEU A 463 -17.50 -14.19 -28.99
C LEU A 463 -18.38 -13.58 -30.10
N GLY A 464 -19.65 -13.96 -30.17
CA GLY A 464 -20.59 -13.51 -31.19
C GLY A 464 -20.42 -14.19 -32.55
N ILE A 465 -19.74 -15.34 -32.57
CA ILE A 465 -19.54 -16.16 -33.76
C ILE A 465 -20.81 -16.96 -34.01
N SER A 466 -21.38 -16.82 -35.21
CA SER A 466 -22.67 -17.44 -35.54
C SER A 466 -22.76 -17.99 -36.96
N GLY A 467 -21.91 -17.52 -37.89
CA GLY A 467 -21.84 -18.09 -39.23
C GLY A 467 -21.25 -19.50 -39.20
N ASN A 468 -21.72 -20.40 -40.06
CA ASN A 468 -21.17 -21.77 -40.12
C ASN A 468 -19.70 -21.78 -40.53
N GLN A 469 -19.35 -21.05 -41.59
CA GLN A 469 -17.97 -20.92 -42.06
C GLN A 469 -17.07 -20.21 -41.02
N GLU A 470 -17.59 -19.16 -40.38
CA GLU A 470 -16.93 -18.47 -39.27
C GLU A 470 -16.69 -19.42 -38.07
N THR A 471 -17.68 -20.26 -37.73
CA THR A 471 -17.59 -21.25 -36.66
C THR A 471 -16.50 -22.29 -36.93
N ILE A 472 -16.41 -22.79 -38.16
CA ILE A 472 -15.39 -23.76 -38.59
C ILE A 472 -13.99 -23.16 -38.43
N VAL A 473 -13.78 -21.97 -38.97
CA VAL A 473 -12.50 -21.25 -38.89
C VAL A 473 -12.14 -20.94 -37.43
N ALA A 474 -13.12 -20.52 -36.63
CA ALA A 474 -12.92 -20.24 -35.23
C ALA A 474 -12.50 -21.49 -34.43
N LEU A 475 -13.20 -22.62 -34.59
CA LEU A 475 -12.86 -23.85 -33.86
C LEU A 475 -11.47 -24.37 -34.24
N GLN A 476 -11.09 -24.29 -35.53
CA GLN A 476 -9.74 -24.64 -35.99
C GLN A 476 -8.68 -23.75 -35.33
N GLY A 477 -8.91 -22.43 -35.30
CA GLY A 477 -7.98 -21.49 -34.68
C GLY A 477 -7.90 -21.64 -33.16
N MET A 478 -9.02 -21.88 -32.46
CA MET A 478 -9.02 -22.18 -31.02
C MET A 478 -8.21 -23.43 -30.70
N MET A 479 -8.36 -24.50 -31.51
CA MET A 479 -7.56 -25.71 -31.35
C MET A 479 -6.07 -25.47 -31.62
N ALA A 480 -5.71 -24.57 -32.55
CA ALA A 480 -4.31 -24.18 -32.76
C ALA A 480 -3.75 -23.43 -31.55
N ILE A 481 -4.50 -22.46 -31.03
CA ILE A 481 -4.13 -21.70 -29.82
C ILE A 481 -3.94 -22.64 -28.64
N LEU A 482 -4.89 -23.57 -28.39
CA LEU A 482 -4.80 -24.55 -27.30
C LEU A 482 -3.55 -25.44 -27.38
N ARG A 483 -3.06 -25.77 -28.59
CA ARG A 483 -1.83 -26.56 -28.75
C ARG A 483 -0.56 -25.80 -28.41
N GLU A 484 -0.57 -24.49 -28.55
CA GLU A 484 0.59 -23.64 -28.23
C GLU A 484 0.58 -23.14 -26.79
N MET A 485 -0.55 -23.29 -26.07
CA MET A 485 -0.60 -22.88 -24.67
C MET A 485 0.44 -23.64 -23.83
N PRO A 486 1.10 -22.98 -22.85
CA PRO A 486 2.09 -23.62 -22.00
C PRO A 486 1.52 -24.81 -21.23
N ASP A 487 2.25 -25.93 -21.15
CA ASP A 487 1.81 -27.16 -20.47
C ASP A 487 1.27 -26.94 -19.05
N ARG A 488 1.81 -25.96 -18.33
CA ARG A 488 1.41 -25.60 -16.96
C ARG A 488 -0.03 -25.10 -16.83
N ILE A 489 -0.66 -24.66 -17.92
CA ILE A 489 -2.06 -24.25 -17.89
C ILE A 489 -2.99 -25.46 -17.76
N PHE A 490 -2.53 -26.63 -18.21
CA PHE A 490 -3.31 -27.85 -18.15
C PHE A 490 -3.14 -28.53 -16.80
N ARG A 491 -4.26 -28.94 -16.21
CA ARG A 491 -4.28 -29.63 -14.92
C ARG A 491 -3.48 -30.94 -14.94
N ASP A 492 -3.59 -31.65 -16.07
CA ASP A 492 -2.89 -32.92 -16.30
C ASP A 492 -2.66 -33.14 -17.81
N ALA A 493 -1.84 -34.14 -18.13
CA ALA A 493 -1.49 -34.50 -19.51
C ALA A 493 -2.69 -34.97 -20.36
N ASN A 494 -3.83 -35.30 -19.75
CA ASN A 494 -5.03 -35.74 -20.46
C ASN A 494 -5.99 -34.59 -20.78
N THR A 495 -5.79 -33.42 -20.15
CA THR A 495 -6.66 -32.26 -20.29
C THR A 495 -6.65 -31.74 -21.73
N LEU A 496 -5.47 -31.46 -22.31
CA LEU A 496 -5.34 -30.98 -23.69
C LEU A 496 -5.92 -31.97 -24.72
N PRO A 497 -5.60 -33.28 -24.71
CA PRO A 497 -6.24 -34.24 -25.60
C PRO A 497 -7.77 -34.27 -25.49
N THR A 498 -8.31 -34.15 -24.27
CA THR A 498 -9.76 -34.12 -24.03
C THR A 498 -10.41 -32.85 -24.60
N LEU A 499 -9.76 -31.70 -24.41
CA LEU A 499 -10.17 -30.41 -24.99
C LEU A 499 -10.20 -30.48 -26.52
N LEU A 500 -9.11 -30.92 -27.14
CA LEU A 500 -9.00 -31.01 -28.60
C LEU A 500 -10.01 -31.99 -29.19
N LYS A 501 -10.23 -33.15 -28.55
CA LYS A 501 -11.25 -34.11 -28.98
C LYS A 501 -12.65 -33.51 -28.92
N THR A 502 -12.96 -32.77 -27.86
CA THR A 502 -14.28 -32.16 -27.69
C THR A 502 -14.50 -31.00 -28.67
N ALA A 503 -13.48 -30.17 -28.90
CA ALA A 503 -13.50 -29.13 -29.93
C ALA A 503 -13.70 -29.73 -31.33
N GLN A 504 -13.02 -30.83 -31.64
CA GLN A 504 -13.16 -31.55 -32.92
C GLN A 504 -14.60 -32.05 -33.13
N GLN A 505 -15.27 -32.54 -32.10
CA GLN A 505 -16.68 -32.96 -32.21
C GLN A 505 -17.61 -31.80 -32.61
N VAL A 506 -17.38 -30.60 -32.06
CA VAL A 506 -18.15 -29.41 -32.42
C VAL A 506 -17.81 -28.96 -33.85
N LEU A 507 -16.54 -29.06 -34.24
CA LEU A 507 -16.07 -28.75 -35.58
C LEU A 507 -16.71 -29.67 -36.63
N ASP A 508 -16.70 -30.98 -36.39
CA ASP A 508 -17.32 -31.97 -37.27
C ASP A 508 -18.82 -31.69 -37.43
N ALA A 509 -19.51 -31.35 -36.34
CA ALA A 509 -20.92 -30.97 -36.37
C ALA A 509 -21.18 -29.62 -37.08
N ALA A 510 -20.21 -28.70 -37.11
CA ALA A 510 -20.30 -27.45 -37.86
C ALA A 510 -20.10 -27.67 -39.37
N ILE A 511 -19.15 -28.52 -39.75
CA ILE A 511 -18.89 -28.91 -41.14
C ILE A 511 -20.12 -29.59 -41.74
N LEU A 512 -20.71 -30.56 -41.02
CA LEU A 512 -21.93 -31.24 -41.49
C LEU A 512 -23.09 -30.26 -41.74
N ARG A 513 -23.29 -29.29 -40.84
CA ARG A 513 -24.33 -28.25 -41.01
C ARG A 513 -24.07 -27.33 -42.21
N GLU A 514 -22.81 -27.02 -42.49
CA GLU A 514 -22.44 -26.23 -43.67
C GLU A 514 -22.71 -27.02 -44.96
N GLU A 515 -22.31 -28.29 -45.02
CA GLU A 515 -22.54 -29.17 -46.16
C GLU A 515 -24.03 -29.36 -46.44
N GLU A 516 -24.86 -29.55 -45.39
CA GLU A 516 -26.32 -29.63 -45.51
C GLU A 516 -26.95 -28.34 -46.06
N GLN A 517 -26.44 -27.17 -45.66
CA GLN A 517 -26.91 -25.88 -46.19
C GLN A 517 -26.49 -25.65 -47.64
N GLN A 518 -25.30 -26.09 -48.04
CA GLN A 518 -24.84 -25.98 -49.42
C GLN A 518 -25.54 -26.98 -50.35
N ALA A 519 -25.91 -28.15 -49.83
CA ALA A 519 -26.65 -29.18 -50.58
C ALA A 519 -28.15 -28.89 -50.70
N ALA A 520 -28.71 -27.99 -49.88
CA ALA A 520 -30.09 -27.56 -49.99
C ALA A 520 -30.29 -26.79 -51.32
N PRO A 521 -31.16 -27.26 -52.23
CA PRO A 521 -31.41 -26.54 -53.48
C PRO A 521 -31.97 -25.15 -53.17
N VAL A 522 -31.39 -24.13 -53.81
CA VAL A 522 -31.93 -22.76 -53.80
C VAL A 522 -33.35 -22.84 -54.38
N ALA A 523 -34.35 -22.78 -53.51
CA ALA A 523 -35.76 -22.85 -53.85
C ALA A 523 -36.28 -21.51 -54.39
#